data_AF-A0A160TA30-F1
#
_entry.id   AF-A0A160TA30-F1
#
_cell.length_a   1.000
_cell.length_b   1.000
_cell.length_c   1.000
_cell.angle_alpha   90.00
_cell.angle_beta   90.00
_cell.angle_gamma   90.00
#
_symmetry.space_group_name_H-M   'P 1'
#
loop_
_entity.id
_entity.type
_entity.pdbx_description
1 polymer ?
#
loop_
_entity_poly.entity_id
_entity_poly.type
_entity_poly.pdbx_seq_one_letter_code
_entity_poly.pdbx_strand_id
1 'polypeptide(L)'
;MRIRPLFVLMLLSVGAIAHAQPSDLEILKIQTIASCVDDVFYQGGYEDGDENRVALIDTMLTLMNLPPFDEEYLYLDVEYDGKVSSEVYYQCISADRSLLDETAEALGVVAH
;
A
#
# COMPACT_ATOMS: atom_id res chain seq x y z
N MET A 1 19.98 -26.40 50.12
CA MET A 1 18.90 -25.65 49.43
C MET A 1 19.49 -25.11 48.14
N ARG A 2 19.02 -25.59 46.97
CA ARG A 2 18.15 -24.87 46.01
C ARG A 2 18.82 -23.54 45.57
N ILE A 3 19.09 -23.28 44.30
CA ILE A 3 18.15 -23.23 43.16
C ILE A 3 18.95 -23.41 41.84
N ARG A 4 18.48 -24.28 40.93
CA ARG A 4 18.81 -24.25 39.49
C ARG A 4 17.97 -23.15 38.83
N PRO A 5 18.53 -22.35 37.90
CA PRO A 5 17.75 -21.85 36.79
C PRO A 5 18.28 -22.48 35.49
N LEU A 6 17.76 -23.68 35.21
CA LEU A 6 17.36 -24.02 33.85
C LEU A 6 16.15 -23.12 33.56
N PHE A 7 15.95 -22.64 32.32
CA PHE A 7 15.09 -21.51 31.92
C PHE A 7 15.86 -20.18 32.05
N VAL A 8 16.34 -19.56 30.98
CA VAL A 8 15.49 -18.88 29.99
C VAL A 8 16.04 -19.13 28.59
N LEU A 9 15.58 -20.22 27.96
CA LEU A 9 15.57 -20.37 26.52
C LEU A 9 14.12 -20.13 26.08
N MET A 10 13.64 -18.89 26.26
CA MET A 10 12.28 -18.50 25.90
C MET A 10 12.32 -17.37 24.88
N LEU A 11 12.06 -17.76 23.63
CA LEU A 11 10.95 -17.21 22.85
C LEU A 11 11.03 -15.71 22.49
N LEU A 12 12.17 -15.25 22.00
CA LEU A 12 12.20 -14.11 21.07
C LEU A 12 12.35 -14.59 19.63
N SER A 13 11.69 -15.69 19.29
CA SER A 13 11.23 -15.91 17.92
C SER A 13 10.01 -15.01 17.73
N VAL A 14 10.25 -13.70 17.60
CA VAL A 14 9.34 -12.85 16.83
C VAL A 14 9.31 -13.54 15.48
N GLY A 15 8.21 -14.25 15.21
CA GLY A 15 7.99 -14.80 13.89
C GLY A 15 8.06 -13.62 12.95
N ALA A 16 9.19 -13.46 12.26
CA ALA A 16 9.25 -12.65 11.07
C ALA A 16 8.16 -13.27 10.19
N ILE A 17 7.02 -12.61 10.14
CA ILE A 17 5.98 -12.91 9.17
C ILE A 17 6.71 -12.61 7.87
N ALA A 18 7.24 -13.65 7.24
CA ALA A 18 7.73 -13.56 5.89
C ALA A 18 6.48 -13.29 5.06
N HIS A 19 6.10 -12.01 4.95
CA HIS A 19 5.16 -11.58 3.93
C HIS A 19 5.75 -12.10 2.63
N ALA A 20 5.02 -13.00 1.98
CA ALA A 20 5.42 -13.47 0.66
C ALA A 20 5.63 -12.24 -0.20
N GLN A 21 6.79 -12.15 -0.84
CA GLN A 21 7.07 -11.07 -1.78
C GLN A 21 5.93 -11.02 -2.80
N PRO A 22 5.32 -9.86 -3.05
CA PRO A 22 4.30 -9.72 -4.08
C PRO A 22 4.84 -10.22 -5.42
N SER A 23 3.95 -10.78 -6.23
CA SER A 23 4.28 -11.12 -7.61
C SER A 23 4.52 -9.87 -8.46
N ASP A 24 5.24 -10.00 -9.58
CA ASP A 24 5.45 -8.91 -10.53
C ASP A 24 4.14 -8.29 -11.00
N LEU A 25 3.08 -9.11 -11.15
CA LEU A 25 1.74 -8.64 -11.48
C LEU A 25 1.12 -7.79 -10.36
N GLU A 26 1.31 -8.17 -9.09
CA GLU A 26 0.84 -7.37 -7.95
C GLU A 26 1.64 -6.07 -7.83
N ILE A 27 2.95 -6.11 -8.04
CA ILE A 27 3.81 -4.92 -8.07
C ILE A 27 3.35 -3.95 -9.17
N LEU A 28 3.10 -4.43 -10.40
CA LEU A 28 2.59 -3.59 -11.49
C LEU A 28 1.26 -2.91 -11.12
N LYS A 29 0.35 -3.65 -10.47
CA LYS A 29 -0.93 -3.10 -10.00
C LYS A 29 -0.72 -2.04 -8.91
N ILE A 30 0.17 -2.29 -7.95
CA ILE A 30 0.51 -1.34 -6.88
C ILE A 30 1.09 -0.05 -7.48
N GLN A 31 2.05 -0.16 -8.40
CA GLN A 31 2.64 0.99 -9.09
C GLN A 31 1.58 1.81 -9.85
N THR A 32 0.65 1.12 -10.52
CA THR A 32 -0.47 1.78 -11.23
C THR A 32 -1.40 2.51 -10.27
N ILE A 33 -1.73 1.91 -9.12
CA ILE A 33 -2.59 2.52 -8.10
C ILE A 33 -1.93 3.75 -7.47
N ALA A 34 -0.63 3.66 -7.17
CA ALA A 34 0.13 4.79 -6.66
C ALA A 34 0.08 5.96 -7.64
N SER A 35 0.31 5.72 -8.94
CA SER A 35 0.17 6.75 -9.98
C SER A 35 -1.23 7.33 -10.05
N CYS A 36 -2.28 6.50 -9.97
CA CYS A 36 -3.66 6.99 -9.99
C CYS A 36 -3.99 7.87 -8.79
N VAL A 37 -3.58 7.48 -7.59
CA VAL A 37 -3.79 8.27 -6.37
C VAL A 37 -3.06 9.60 -6.47
N ASP A 38 -1.82 9.59 -6.96
CA ASP A 38 -1.08 10.83 -7.22
C ASP A 38 -1.83 11.71 -8.23
N ASP A 39 -2.26 11.15 -9.37
CA ASP A 39 -2.99 11.92 -10.40
C ASP A 39 -4.30 12.54 -9.89
N VAL A 40 -5.02 11.85 -9.00
CA VAL A 40 -6.34 12.30 -8.49
C VAL A 40 -6.22 13.30 -7.34
N PHE A 41 -5.23 13.13 -6.46
CA PHE A 41 -5.18 13.84 -5.17
C PHE A 41 -3.99 14.80 -5.02
N TYR A 42 -3.08 14.88 -6.01
CA TYR A 42 -1.88 15.70 -5.96
C TYR A 42 -1.97 16.99 -6.81
N GLN A 43 -2.86 17.96 -6.51
CA GLN A 43 -2.69 19.31 -7.10
C GLN A 43 -1.83 20.27 -6.28
N GLY A 44 -1.44 19.92 -5.05
CA GLY A 44 -0.78 20.87 -4.13
C GLY A 44 0.66 20.54 -3.72
N GLY A 45 1.12 19.31 -3.90
CA GLY A 45 2.24 18.79 -3.11
C GLY A 45 1.74 18.28 -1.75
N TYR A 46 2.14 17.08 -1.35
CA TYR A 46 1.92 16.59 0.01
C TYR A 46 2.81 17.42 0.95
N GLU A 47 2.32 18.58 1.41
CA GLU A 47 2.97 19.32 2.49
C GLU A 47 2.74 18.54 3.79
N ASP A 48 3.86 18.19 4.45
CA ASP A 48 3.95 17.37 5.67
C ASP A 48 3.80 15.86 5.48
N GLY A 49 4.69 15.29 4.66
CA GLY A 49 5.02 13.86 4.70
C GLY A 49 4.02 13.00 3.95
N ASP A 50 4.55 12.03 3.22
CA ASP A 50 3.80 11.08 2.41
C ASP A 50 2.80 10.20 3.21
N GLU A 51 2.52 10.47 4.49
CA GLU A 51 1.59 9.68 5.31
C GLU A 51 0.16 9.72 4.75
N ASN A 52 -0.31 10.89 4.31
CA ASN A 52 -1.64 11.00 3.69
C ASN A 52 -1.68 10.30 2.32
N ARG A 53 -0.60 10.41 1.55
CA ARG A 53 -0.43 9.71 0.27
C ARG A 53 -0.49 8.20 0.48
N VAL A 54 0.32 7.68 1.40
CA VAL A 54 0.39 6.27 1.75
C VAL A 54 -0.97 5.77 2.25
N ALA A 55 -1.67 6.54 3.08
CA ALA A 55 -3.01 6.17 3.55
C ALA A 55 -4.04 6.05 2.41
N LEU A 56 -4.00 6.96 1.43
CA LEU A 56 -4.85 6.89 0.24
C LEU A 56 -4.48 5.69 -0.65
N ILE A 57 -3.19 5.44 -0.85
CA ILE A 57 -2.72 4.26 -1.60
C ILE A 57 -3.16 2.98 -0.89
N ASP A 58 -2.88 2.81 0.40
CA ASP A 58 -3.24 1.63 1.19
C ASP A 58 -4.75 1.38 1.22
N THR A 59 -5.55 2.45 1.25
CA THR A 59 -7.01 2.34 1.16
C THR A 59 -7.42 1.74 -0.17
N MET A 60 -6.85 2.22 -1.28
CA MET A 60 -7.14 1.67 -2.60
C MET A 60 -6.61 0.23 -2.76
N LEU A 61 -5.42 -0.07 -2.24
CA LEU A 61 -4.86 -1.43 -2.23
C LEU A 61 -5.76 -2.40 -1.46
N THR A 62 -6.31 -1.96 -0.33
CA THR A 62 -7.29 -2.74 0.46
C THR A 62 -8.56 -3.02 -0.34
N LEU A 63 -9.12 -2.01 -1.02
CA LEU A 63 -10.30 -2.17 -1.88
C LEU A 63 -10.06 -3.17 -3.03
N MET A 64 -8.82 -3.26 -3.51
CA MET A 64 -8.42 -4.17 -4.58
C MET A 64 -7.85 -5.51 -4.09
N ASN A 65 -7.86 -5.74 -2.76
CA ASN A 65 -7.30 -6.93 -2.12
C ASN A 65 -5.84 -7.20 -2.55
N LEU A 66 -5.03 -6.14 -2.53
CA LEU A 66 -3.60 -6.18 -2.81
C LEU A 66 -2.77 -6.09 -1.51
N PRO A 67 -1.49 -6.49 -1.56
CA PRO A 67 -0.56 -6.29 -0.45
C PRO A 67 -0.49 -4.82 -0.02
N PRO A 68 -0.20 -4.53 1.26
CA PRO A 68 -0.02 -3.16 1.75
C PRO A 68 1.13 -2.48 1.02
N PHE A 69 1.06 -1.16 0.92
CA PHE A 69 2.04 -0.35 0.23
C PHE A 69 3.41 -0.43 0.92
N ASP A 70 4.42 -0.71 0.12
CA ASP A 70 5.83 -0.50 0.45
C ASP A 70 6.40 0.40 -0.64
N GLU A 71 7.11 1.44 -0.23
CA GLU A 71 7.74 2.38 -1.16
C GLU A 71 8.78 1.67 -2.04
N GLU A 72 9.41 0.60 -1.55
CA GLU A 72 10.34 -0.22 -2.32
C GLU A 72 9.71 -0.77 -3.61
N TYR A 73 8.40 -1.04 -3.61
CA TYR A 73 7.69 -1.55 -4.79
C TYR A 73 7.69 -0.56 -5.96
N LEU A 74 7.82 0.75 -5.70
CA LEU A 74 7.91 1.76 -6.76
C LEU A 74 9.23 1.68 -7.55
N TYR A 75 10.26 1.03 -6.99
CA TYR A 75 11.59 0.95 -7.59
C TYR A 75 11.89 -0.43 -8.19
N LEU A 76 10.97 -1.39 -8.06
CA LEU A 76 11.12 -2.71 -8.66
C LEU A 76 10.84 -2.65 -10.17
N ASP A 77 11.77 -3.18 -10.95
CA ASP A 77 11.65 -3.30 -12.41
C ASP A 77 10.74 -4.49 -12.74
N VAL A 78 9.54 -4.20 -13.23
CA VAL A 78 8.54 -5.18 -13.65
C VAL A 78 8.11 -4.92 -15.08
N GLU A 79 7.80 -5.99 -15.83
CA GLU A 79 7.35 -5.84 -17.21
C GLU A 79 6.03 -5.08 -17.27
N TYR A 80 6.03 -3.96 -18.00
CA TYR A 80 4.85 -3.12 -18.15
C TYR A 80 3.82 -3.79 -19.06
N ASP A 81 2.65 -4.09 -18.51
CA ASP A 81 1.46 -4.49 -19.26
C ASP A 81 0.46 -3.32 -19.30
N GLY A 82 0.37 -2.65 -20.46
CA GLY A 82 -0.50 -1.50 -20.63
C GLY A 82 -2.00 -1.83 -20.57
N LYS A 83 -2.41 -3.06 -20.84
CA LYS A 83 -3.81 -3.47 -20.70
C LYS A 83 -4.16 -3.59 -19.21
N VAL A 84 -3.35 -4.32 -18.45
CA VAL A 84 -3.54 -4.48 -17.00
C VAL A 84 -3.49 -3.12 -16.31
N SER A 85 -2.50 -2.30 -16.64
CA SER A 85 -2.34 -0.96 -16.05
C SER A 85 -3.54 -0.07 -16.35
N SER A 86 -4.04 -0.07 -17.60
CA SER A 86 -5.26 0.67 -17.96
C SER A 86 -6.47 0.19 -17.17
N GLU A 87 -6.70 -1.13 -17.08
CA GLU A 87 -7.84 -1.69 -16.35
C GLU A 87 -7.81 -1.33 -14.85
N VAL A 88 -6.65 -1.42 -14.22
CA VAL A 88 -6.44 -1.06 -12.81
C VAL A 88 -6.62 0.43 -12.58
N TYR A 89 -6.06 1.26 -13.47
CA TYR A 89 -6.23 2.71 -13.40
C TYR A 89 -7.72 3.10 -13.51
N TYR A 90 -8.45 2.51 -14.46
CA TYR A 90 -9.89 2.74 -14.58
C TYR A 90 -10.65 2.31 -13.33
N GLN A 91 -10.30 1.18 -12.73
CA GLN A 91 -10.90 0.75 -11.45
C GLN A 91 -10.65 1.77 -10.34
N CYS A 92 -9.44 2.32 -10.24
CA CYS A 92 -9.11 3.36 -9.26
C CYS A 92 -9.95 4.64 -9.39
N ILE A 93 -10.22 5.10 -10.63
CA ILE A 93 -10.98 6.34 -10.83
C ILE A 93 -12.51 6.15 -10.91
N SER A 94 -13.01 4.93 -11.14
CA SER A 94 -14.42 4.71 -11.50
C SER A 94 -15.15 3.59 -10.76
N ALA A 95 -14.45 2.75 -9.99
CA ALA A 95 -15.10 1.78 -9.12
C ALA A 95 -15.80 2.46 -7.93
N ASP A 96 -16.56 1.69 -7.14
CA ASP A 96 -17.02 2.16 -5.83
C ASP A 96 -15.81 2.40 -4.93
N ARG A 97 -15.48 3.68 -4.78
CA ARG A 97 -14.34 4.19 -4.02
C ARG A 97 -14.80 5.03 -2.83
N SER A 98 -16.02 4.83 -2.36
CA SER A 98 -16.59 5.55 -1.21
C SER A 98 -15.63 5.59 -0.01
N LEU A 99 -14.98 4.46 0.31
CA LEU A 99 -13.98 4.39 1.37
C LEU A 99 -12.73 5.26 1.10
N LEU A 100 -12.29 5.35 -0.16
CA LEU A 100 -11.16 6.20 -0.55
C LEU A 100 -11.54 7.69 -0.44
N ASP A 101 -12.73 8.05 -0.92
CA ASP A 101 -13.23 9.43 -0.85
C ASP A 101 -13.46 9.86 0.63
N GLU A 102 -14.01 8.98 1.48
CA GLU A 102 -14.14 9.21 2.93
C GLU A 102 -12.78 9.38 3.61
N THR A 103 -11.79 8.57 3.21
CA THR A 103 -10.42 8.68 3.72
C THR A 103 -9.80 10.01 3.32
N ALA A 104 -9.94 10.43 2.06
CA ALA A 104 -9.47 11.72 1.59
C ALA A 104 -10.11 12.89 2.37
N GLU A 105 -11.43 12.86 2.59
CA GLU A 105 -12.13 13.86 3.38
C GLU A 105 -11.62 13.92 4.83
N ALA A 106 -11.44 12.77 5.47
CA ALA A 106 -10.92 12.68 6.84
C ALA A 106 -9.49 13.24 6.97
N LEU A 107 -8.69 13.09 5.92
CA LEU A 107 -7.32 13.62 5.84
C LEU A 107 -7.27 15.09 5.38
N GLY A 108 -8.41 15.69 5.02
CA GLY A 108 -8.48 17.04 4.48
C GLY A 108 -7.88 17.18 3.07
N VAL A 109 -7.74 16.07 2.34
CA VAL A 109 -7.24 16.01 0.96
C VAL A 109 -8.42 16.07 0.00
N VAL A 110 -8.32 16.92 -1.02
CA VAL A 110 -9.41 17.14 -1.99
C VAL A 110 -9.06 16.44 -3.29
N ALA A 111 -9.97 15.61 -3.80
CA ALA A 111 -9.86 15.03 -5.14
C ALA A 111 -10.07 16.10 -6.21
N HIS A 112 -9.40 15.93 -7.35
CA HIS A 112 -9.46 16.87 -8.47
C HIS A 112 -10.21 16.35 -9.70
#